data_AF-A0A1H6JRC6-F1
#
_entry.id   AF-A0A1H6JRC6-F1
#
_cell.length_a   1.000
_cell.length_b   1.000
_cell.length_c   1.000
_cell.angle_alpha   90.00
_cell.angle_beta   90.00
_cell.angle_gamma   90.00
#
_symmetry.space_group_name_H-M   'P 1'
#
loop_
_entity.id
_entity.type
_entity.pdbx_description
1 polymer ?
#
loop_
_entity_poly.entity_id
_entity_poly.type
_entity_poly.pdbx_seq_one_letter_code
_entity_poly.pdbx_strand_id
1 'polypeptide(L)'
;MTYDCFILNNELEILNIRLEYLYSQVDYFVIVEANRTLTGIPKPLTFKDNAHQFSKFSDKIIYIQAEEKPELKNWDYEWYQRNMIKKGLENCSDDDVIFISDVDEIINVKEILKRENIVSPALIEVPMFYYFFNVKLEEPFQFNPVTKYKDIKNKHIGNRQFYKDFANHIIKPNGYNTG
;
A
#
# COMPACT_ATOMS: atom_id res chain seq x y z
N MET A 1 -10.02 12.69 4.11
CA MET A 1 -9.43 12.24 2.84
C MET A 1 -9.00 10.78 2.97
N THR A 2 -8.82 10.10 1.83
CA THR A 2 -8.39 8.71 1.74
C THR A 2 -7.14 8.58 0.91
N TYR A 3 -6.12 7.92 1.46
CA TYR A 3 -4.81 7.72 0.87
C TYR A 3 -4.56 6.24 0.60
N ASP A 4 -4.12 5.93 -0.60
CA ASP A 4 -3.66 4.61 -1.01
C ASP A 4 -2.13 4.60 -1.11
N CYS A 5 -1.46 3.86 -0.23
CA CYS A 5 -0.02 3.94 -0.04
C CYS A 5 0.68 2.61 -0.30
N PHE A 6 1.73 2.62 -1.10
CA PHE A 6 2.50 1.42 -1.42
C PHE A 6 3.92 1.76 -1.85
N ILE A 7 4.80 0.75 -1.79
CA ILE A 7 6.12 0.80 -2.42
C ILE A 7 6.01 0.23 -3.84
N LEU A 8 6.84 0.71 -4.75
CA LEU A 8 6.87 0.29 -6.14
C LEU A 8 8.28 -0.13 -6.56
N ASN A 9 8.37 -1.24 -7.27
CA ASN A 9 9.65 -1.74 -7.78
C ASN A 9 9.78 -1.54 -9.29
N ASN A 10 9.06 -2.33 -10.09
CA ASN A 10 9.11 -2.30 -11.56
C ASN A 10 7.77 -2.66 -12.24
N GLU A 11 6.70 -2.85 -11.47
CA GLU A 11 5.41 -3.39 -11.90
C GLU A 11 4.48 -2.31 -12.50
N LEU A 12 4.93 -1.59 -13.53
CA LEU A 12 4.17 -0.46 -14.11
C LEU A 12 2.78 -0.84 -14.65
N GLU A 13 2.63 -2.05 -15.20
CA GLU A 13 1.33 -2.53 -15.70
C GLU A 13 0.32 -2.71 -14.56
N ILE A 14 0.76 -3.32 -13.45
CA ILE A 14 -0.05 -3.48 -12.23
C ILE A 14 -0.37 -2.12 -11.63
N LEU A 15 0.61 -1.20 -11.61
CA LEU A 15 0.39 0.17 -11.16
C LEU A 15 -0.72 0.85 -12.00
N ASN A 16 -0.69 0.75 -13.32
CA ASN A 16 -1.72 1.34 -14.17
C ASN A 16 -3.11 0.76 -13.87
N ILE A 17 -3.22 -0.57 -13.65
CA ILE A 17 -4.48 -1.23 -13.25
C ILE A 17 -4.97 -0.69 -11.89
N ARG A 18 -4.06 -0.62 -10.91
CA ARG A 18 -4.35 -0.10 -9.57
C ARG A 18 -4.87 1.33 -9.62
N LEU A 19 -4.15 2.21 -10.29
CA LEU A 19 -4.50 3.62 -10.42
C LEU A 19 -5.86 3.76 -11.12
N GLU A 20 -6.09 3.07 -12.24
CA GLU A 20 -7.36 3.11 -12.95
C GLU A 20 -8.54 2.67 -12.07
N TYR A 21 -8.40 1.54 -11.38
CA TYR A 21 -9.45 0.97 -10.56
C TYR A 21 -9.77 1.82 -9.32
N LEU A 22 -8.74 2.38 -8.68
CA LEU A 22 -8.87 3.13 -7.43
C LEU A 22 -9.04 4.64 -7.64
N TYR A 23 -8.87 5.17 -8.85
CA TYR A 23 -8.90 6.62 -9.10
C TYR A 23 -10.15 7.32 -8.57
N SER A 24 -11.31 6.66 -8.69
CA SER A 24 -12.60 7.18 -8.20
C SER A 24 -12.88 6.88 -6.72
N GLN A 25 -12.02 6.08 -6.07
CA GLN A 25 -12.22 5.57 -4.71
C GLN A 25 -11.35 6.26 -3.66
N VAL A 26 -10.25 6.88 -4.08
CA VAL A 26 -9.29 7.53 -3.18
C VAL A 26 -8.99 8.97 -3.61
N ASP A 27 -8.52 9.77 -2.65
CA ASP A 27 -8.14 11.16 -2.90
C ASP A 27 -6.69 11.25 -3.37
N TYR A 28 -5.79 10.40 -2.84
CA TYR A 28 -4.37 10.42 -3.18
C TYR A 28 -3.75 9.02 -3.27
N PHE A 29 -2.73 8.91 -4.12
CA PHE A 29 -1.84 7.76 -4.20
C PHE A 29 -0.45 8.16 -3.69
N VAL A 30 0.04 7.50 -2.66
CA VAL A 30 1.42 7.70 -2.16
C VAL A 30 2.29 6.59 -2.71
N ILE A 31 3.15 6.94 -3.68
CA ILE A 31 4.03 6.00 -4.36
C ILE A 31 5.45 6.22 -3.86
N VAL A 32 6.01 5.22 -3.19
CA VAL A 32 7.42 5.22 -2.80
C VAL A 32 8.23 4.35 -3.76
N GLU A 33 9.31 4.89 -4.32
CA GLU A 33 10.21 4.15 -5.19
C GLU A 33 11.66 4.32 -4.75
N ALA A 34 12.44 3.23 -4.79
CA ALA A 34 13.88 3.24 -4.57
C ALA A 34 14.67 2.99 -5.86
N ASN A 35 15.93 3.43 -5.91
CA ASN A 35 16.86 3.18 -7.02
C ASN A 35 17.72 1.91 -6.83
N ARG A 36 17.33 1.01 -5.95
CA ARG A 36 17.93 -0.32 -5.80
C ARG A 36 16.92 -1.37 -5.34
N THR A 37 17.22 -2.63 -5.59
CA THR A 37 16.46 -3.78 -5.08
C THR A 37 16.65 -3.95 -3.57
N LEU A 38 15.83 -4.80 -2.94
CA LEU A 38 15.98 -5.16 -1.52
C LEU A 38 17.34 -5.80 -1.21
N THR A 39 17.94 -6.51 -2.17
CA THR A 39 19.27 -7.11 -2.06
C THR A 39 20.41 -6.13 -2.31
N GLY A 40 20.10 -4.88 -2.66
CA GLY A 40 21.06 -3.79 -2.85
C GLY A 40 21.61 -3.65 -4.26
N ILE A 41 21.00 -4.30 -5.25
CA ILE A 41 21.39 -4.17 -6.67
C ILE A 41 20.80 -2.85 -7.19
N PRO A 42 21.61 -1.92 -7.75
CA PRO A 42 21.08 -0.71 -8.38
C PRO A 42 20.03 -1.02 -9.45
N LYS A 43 18.95 -0.25 -9.47
CA LYS A 43 17.87 -0.34 -10.46
C LYS A 43 17.44 1.06 -10.90
N PRO A 44 16.92 1.23 -12.14
CA PRO A 44 16.35 2.51 -12.55
C PRO A 44 15.14 2.89 -11.69
N LEU A 45 14.81 4.18 -11.70
CA LEU A 45 13.58 4.70 -11.11
C LEU A 45 12.46 4.56 -12.13
N THR A 46 12.02 3.32 -12.32
CA THR A 46 11.01 2.88 -13.28
C THR A 46 9.79 3.82 -13.36
N PHE A 47 9.21 4.25 -12.23
CA PHE A 47 8.09 5.20 -12.27
C PHE A 47 8.53 6.58 -12.68
N LYS A 48 9.59 7.13 -12.07
CA LYS A 48 10.09 8.47 -12.39
C LYS A 48 10.40 8.62 -13.88
N ASP A 49 11.07 7.63 -14.45
CA ASP A 49 11.47 7.60 -15.86
C ASP A 49 10.26 7.49 -16.81
N ASN A 50 9.12 6.97 -16.33
CA ASN A 50 7.91 6.73 -17.10
C ASN A 50 6.69 7.54 -16.62
N ALA A 51 6.89 8.55 -15.78
CA ALA A 51 5.80 9.29 -15.12
C ALA A 51 4.82 9.94 -16.14
N HIS A 52 5.30 10.27 -17.33
CA HIS A 52 4.49 10.80 -18.43
C HIS A 52 3.32 9.86 -18.84
N GLN A 53 3.50 8.54 -18.72
CA GLN A 53 2.46 7.54 -19.02
C GLN A 53 1.30 7.58 -18.02
N PHE A 54 1.53 8.14 -16.83
CA PHE A 54 0.57 8.24 -15.72
C PHE A 54 -0.01 9.66 -15.58
N SER A 55 0.16 10.52 -16.60
CA SER A 55 -0.30 11.91 -16.59
C SER A 55 -1.79 12.07 -16.25
N LYS A 56 -2.64 11.13 -16.68
CA LYS A 56 -4.09 11.09 -16.33
C LYS A 56 -4.38 11.00 -14.83
N PHE A 57 -3.43 10.56 -14.01
CA PHE A 57 -3.57 10.38 -12.57
C PHE A 57 -2.74 11.38 -11.76
N SER A 58 -1.99 12.24 -12.43
CA SER A 58 -0.96 13.09 -11.82
C SER A 58 -1.50 14.05 -10.78
N ASP A 59 -2.79 14.39 -10.84
CA ASP A 59 -3.48 15.24 -9.86
C ASP A 59 -3.60 14.60 -8.47
N LYS A 60 -3.51 13.26 -8.39
CA LYS A 60 -3.63 12.51 -7.14
C LYS A 60 -2.34 11.84 -6.68
N ILE A 61 -1.29 11.83 -7.50
CA ILE A 61 -0.05 11.12 -7.18
C ILE A 61 0.87 11.99 -6.32
N ILE A 62 1.24 11.45 -5.16
CA ILE A 62 2.30 11.92 -4.28
C ILE A 62 3.48 10.96 -4.43
N TYR A 63 4.48 11.35 -5.23
CA TYR A 63 5.66 10.54 -5.49
C TYR A 63 6.80 10.83 -4.50
N ILE A 64 7.39 9.76 -3.97
CA ILE A 64 8.49 9.83 -3.01
C ILE A 64 9.62 8.93 -3.52
N GLN A 65 10.76 9.52 -3.83
CA GLN A 65 11.98 8.77 -4.05
C GLN A 65 12.61 8.45 -2.68
N ALA A 66 12.75 7.16 -2.36
CA ALA A 66 13.45 6.72 -1.16
C ALA A 66 14.94 7.09 -1.26
N GLU A 67 15.53 7.58 -0.16
CA GLU A 67 16.95 7.91 -0.13
C GLU A 67 17.80 6.64 -0.12
N GLU A 68 19.04 6.77 -0.58
CA GLU A 68 19.98 5.66 -0.52
C GLU A 68 20.37 5.35 0.93
N LYS A 69 20.30 4.06 1.26
CA LYS A 69 20.68 3.50 2.56
C LYS A 69 21.49 2.22 2.36
N PRO A 70 22.71 2.30 1.80
CA PRO A 70 23.50 1.12 1.41
C PRO A 70 23.78 0.15 2.56
N GLU A 71 23.73 0.64 3.80
CA GLU A 71 23.87 -0.14 5.02
C GLU A 71 22.68 -1.09 5.29
N LEU A 72 21.48 -0.77 4.79
CA LEU A 72 20.27 -1.58 4.98
C LEU A 72 20.13 -2.64 3.89
N LYS A 73 19.65 -3.84 4.24
CA LYS A 73 19.48 -4.97 3.31
C LYS A 73 18.19 -5.73 3.60
N ASN A 74 17.66 -6.43 2.59
CA ASN A 74 16.50 -7.32 2.69
C ASN A 74 15.33 -6.61 3.38
N TRP A 75 14.78 -7.21 4.44
CA TRP A 75 13.66 -6.70 5.21
C TRP A 75 13.91 -5.33 5.83
N ASP A 76 15.11 -5.05 6.35
CA ASP A 76 15.42 -3.74 6.95
C ASP A 76 15.27 -2.61 5.92
N TYR A 77 15.66 -2.88 4.66
CA TYR A 77 15.52 -1.90 3.60
C TYR A 77 14.08 -1.77 3.11
N GLU A 78 13.33 -2.87 3.06
CA GLU A 78 11.89 -2.81 2.75
C GLU A 78 11.13 -1.99 3.81
N TRP A 79 11.42 -2.25 5.08
CA TRP A 79 10.86 -1.52 6.21
C TRP A 79 11.17 -0.03 6.15
N TYR A 80 12.41 0.31 5.78
CA TYR A 80 12.80 1.69 5.52
C TYR A 80 11.97 2.31 4.38
N GLN A 81 11.87 1.65 3.23
CA GLN A 81 11.09 2.16 2.09
C GLN A 81 9.62 2.36 2.47
N ARG A 82 8.99 1.39 3.12
CA ARG A 82 7.59 1.52 3.57
C ARG A 82 7.41 2.65 4.58
N ASN A 83 8.38 2.89 5.46
CA ASN A 83 8.32 4.05 6.36
C ASN A 83 8.37 5.39 5.62
N MET A 84 8.98 5.45 4.44
CA MET A 84 9.02 6.67 3.64
C MET A 84 7.62 7.09 3.16
N ILE A 85 6.62 6.21 3.19
CA ILE A 85 5.20 6.56 3.00
C ILE A 85 4.81 7.74 3.90
N LYS A 86 5.35 7.80 5.13
CA LYS A 86 5.04 8.89 6.08
C LYS A 86 5.36 10.27 5.53
N LYS A 87 6.36 10.42 4.65
CA LYS A 87 6.67 11.71 3.99
C LYS A 87 5.51 12.18 3.10
N GLY A 88 4.74 11.26 2.52
CA GLY A 88 3.55 11.58 1.72
C GLY A 88 2.31 11.90 2.54
N LEU A 89 2.39 11.71 3.85
CA LEU A 89 1.27 11.87 4.79
C LEU A 89 1.45 13.08 5.72
N GLU A 90 2.47 13.92 5.51
CA GLU A 90 2.79 15.06 6.40
C GLU A 90 1.67 16.08 6.51
N ASN A 91 0.84 16.20 5.47
CA ASN A 91 -0.30 17.12 5.42
C ASN A 91 -1.65 16.46 5.76
N CYS A 92 -1.64 15.21 6.22
CA CYS A 92 -2.88 14.52 6.60
C CYS A 92 -3.48 15.10 7.88
N SER A 93 -4.80 15.17 7.90
CA SER A 93 -5.58 15.38 9.11
C SER A 93 -5.65 14.10 9.94
N ASP A 94 -5.85 14.24 11.25
CA ASP A 94 -5.86 13.12 12.20
C ASP A 94 -6.89 12.01 11.86
N ASP A 95 -8.00 12.36 11.23
CA ASP A 95 -9.06 11.42 10.83
C ASP A 95 -8.98 10.97 9.36
N ASP A 96 -7.94 11.37 8.61
CA ASP A 96 -7.73 10.86 7.24
C ASP A 96 -7.43 9.36 7.27
N VAL A 97 -7.98 8.63 6.29
CA VAL A 97 -7.88 7.17 6.20
C VAL A 97 -6.73 6.77 5.30
N ILE A 98 -5.85 5.93 5.82
CA ILE A 98 -4.63 5.47 5.16
C ILE A 98 -4.73 3.96 4.94
N PHE A 99 -4.60 3.55 3.68
CA PHE A 99 -4.43 2.16 3.29
C PHE A 99 -2.95 1.94 2.97
N ILE A 100 -2.37 0.86 3.49
CA ILE A 100 -1.00 0.46 3.18
C ILE A 100 -1.02 -0.96 2.63
N SER A 101 -0.43 -1.17 1.46
CA SER A 101 -0.36 -2.49 0.83
C SER A 101 0.85 -2.60 -0.10
N ASP A 102 0.98 -3.75 -0.74
CA ASP A 102 1.77 -3.91 -1.96
C ASP A 102 0.98 -3.47 -3.19
N VAL A 103 1.69 -3.21 -4.30
CA VAL A 103 1.11 -2.63 -5.52
C VAL A 103 0.07 -3.57 -6.15
N ASP A 104 0.31 -4.88 -6.08
CA ASP A 104 -0.56 -5.95 -6.59
C ASP A 104 -1.72 -6.32 -5.65
N GLU A 105 -1.69 -5.87 -4.41
CA GLU A 105 -2.76 -6.07 -3.42
C GLU A 105 -3.87 -5.01 -3.56
N ILE A 106 -4.55 -5.02 -4.70
CA ILE A 106 -5.59 -4.04 -5.04
C ILE A 106 -6.92 -4.43 -4.36
N ILE A 107 -7.36 -3.62 -3.41
CA ILE A 107 -8.58 -3.84 -2.61
C ILE A 107 -9.69 -2.85 -2.99
N ASN A 108 -10.95 -3.26 -2.86
CA ASN A 108 -12.09 -2.36 -3.08
C ASN A 108 -12.26 -1.41 -1.88
N VAL A 109 -11.56 -0.27 -1.93
CA VAL A 109 -11.55 0.76 -0.88
C VAL A 109 -12.95 1.26 -0.59
N LYS A 110 -13.76 1.51 -1.63
CA LYS A 110 -15.13 2.02 -1.48
C LYS A 110 -16.01 1.07 -0.65
N GLU A 111 -15.92 -0.23 -0.89
CA GLU A 111 -16.68 -1.23 -0.13
C GLU A 111 -16.20 -1.35 1.33
N ILE A 112 -14.91 -1.17 1.58
CA ILE A 112 -14.37 -1.15 2.94
C ILE A 112 -14.90 0.08 3.70
N LEU A 113 -14.82 1.26 3.09
CA LEU A 113 -15.28 2.52 3.67
C LEU A 113 -16.79 2.60 3.94
N LYS A 114 -17.61 1.84 3.20
CA LYS A 114 -19.06 1.74 3.45
C LYS A 114 -19.41 1.03 4.77
N ARG A 115 -18.48 0.27 5.36
CA ARG A 115 -18.74 -0.41 6.63
C ARG A 115 -18.83 0.65 7.72
N GLU A 116 -20.02 0.81 8.32
CA GLU A 116 -20.36 1.95 9.18
C GLU A 116 -19.46 2.15 10.41
N ASN A 117 -18.55 1.21 10.71
CA ASN A 117 -17.58 1.33 11.80
C ASN A 117 -16.26 0.62 11.44
N ILE A 118 -15.43 1.22 10.57
CA ILE A 118 -14.01 0.81 10.54
C ILE A 118 -13.40 1.19 11.89
N VAL A 119 -13.24 0.19 12.75
CA VAL A 119 -12.50 0.33 14.00
C VAL A 119 -11.04 0.55 13.62
N SER A 120 -10.59 1.80 13.72
CA SER A 120 -9.21 2.15 13.41
C SER A 120 -8.30 1.86 14.61
N PRO A 121 -7.12 1.26 14.41
CA PRO A 121 -6.65 0.65 13.16
C PRO A 121 -7.22 -0.78 12.98
N ALA A 122 -7.44 -1.17 11.73
CA ALA A 122 -7.93 -2.49 11.34
C ALA A 122 -6.99 -3.17 10.34
N LEU A 123 -7.16 -4.48 10.20
CA LEU A 123 -6.45 -5.33 9.25
C LEU A 123 -7.43 -5.83 8.18
N ILE A 124 -7.06 -5.65 6.92
CA ILE A 124 -7.77 -6.17 5.77
C ILE A 124 -7.12 -7.50 5.39
N GLU A 125 -7.94 -8.54 5.36
CA GLU A 125 -7.51 -9.84 4.86
C GLU A 125 -7.19 -9.75 3.36
N VAL A 126 -5.99 -10.20 2.98
CA VAL A 126 -5.61 -10.32 1.56
C VAL A 126 -5.89 -11.76 1.12
N PRO A 127 -6.80 -11.98 0.16
CA PRO A 127 -7.07 -13.33 -0.33
C PRO A 127 -5.86 -13.85 -1.09
N MET A 128 -5.51 -15.09 -0.79
CA MET A 128 -4.39 -15.76 -1.41
C MET A 128 -4.89 -16.83 -2.37
N PHE A 129 -4.31 -16.84 -3.58
CA PHE A 129 -4.56 -17.85 -4.59
C PHE A 129 -3.27 -18.60 -4.90
N TYR A 130 -3.36 -19.91 -5.09
CA TYR A 130 -2.20 -20.78 -5.22
C TYR A 130 -2.14 -21.42 -6.61
N TYR A 131 -1.12 -21.04 -7.39
CA TYR A 131 -0.90 -21.41 -8.80
C TYR A 131 -1.97 -20.92 -9.79
N PHE A 132 -3.26 -20.99 -9.45
CA PHE A 132 -4.36 -20.59 -10.30
C PHE A 132 -5.36 -19.71 -9.54
N PHE A 133 -6.00 -18.77 -10.23
CA PHE A 133 -6.99 -17.87 -9.64
C PHE A 133 -8.24 -18.57 -9.09
N ASN A 134 -8.49 -19.82 -9.46
CA ASN A 134 -9.59 -20.64 -8.93
C ASN A 134 -9.17 -21.50 -7.72
N VAL A 135 -7.91 -21.47 -7.30
CA VAL A 135 -7.41 -22.21 -6.14
C VAL A 135 -7.16 -21.21 -5.01
N LYS A 136 -8.21 -20.88 -4.27
CA LYS A 136 -8.13 -19.98 -3.12
C LYS A 136 -7.66 -20.75 -1.88
N LEU A 137 -6.74 -20.17 -1.10
CA LEU A 137 -6.40 -20.69 0.23
C LEU A 137 -7.53 -20.41 1.21
N GLU A 138 -7.82 -21.38 2.09
CA GLU A 138 -8.85 -21.24 3.13
C GLU A 138 -8.49 -20.18 4.16
N GLU A 139 -7.22 -20.18 4.60
CA GLU A 139 -6.71 -19.27 5.61
C GLU A 139 -5.71 -18.27 4.98
N PRO A 140 -5.95 -16.95 5.11
CA PRO A 140 -5.00 -15.94 4.68
C PRO A 140 -3.81 -15.91 5.64
N PHE A 141 -2.60 -15.74 5.10
CA PHE A 141 -1.42 -15.45 5.92
C PHE A 141 -0.98 -13.98 5.84
N GLN A 142 -1.65 -13.17 5.01
CA GLN A 142 -1.27 -11.77 4.72
C GLN A 142 -2.42 -10.80 5.03
N PHE A 143 -2.06 -9.67 5.63
CA PHE A 143 -2.98 -8.62 6.03
C PHE A 143 -2.41 -7.24 5.68
N ASN A 144 -3.30 -6.32 5.29
CA ASN A 144 -3.01 -4.93 4.99
C ASN A 144 -3.68 -4.01 6.00
N PRO A 145 -2.98 -3.05 6.63
CA PRO A 145 -3.61 -2.18 7.59
C PRO A 145 -4.44 -1.10 6.88
N VAL A 146 -5.59 -0.80 7.47
CA VAL A 146 -6.34 0.44 7.24
C VAL A 146 -6.46 1.17 8.55
N THR A 147 -6.12 2.45 8.54
CA THR A 147 -5.95 3.22 9.77
C THR A 147 -6.27 4.68 9.55
N LYS A 148 -6.69 5.36 10.61
CA LYS A 148 -6.65 6.82 10.68
C LYS A 148 -5.22 7.28 10.86
N TYR A 149 -4.88 8.43 10.29
CA TYR A 149 -3.53 8.99 10.37
C TYR A 149 -3.05 9.17 11.81
N LYS A 150 -3.92 9.64 12.71
CA LYS A 150 -3.59 9.84 14.14
C LYS A 150 -3.07 8.60 14.84
N ASP A 151 -3.49 7.41 14.39
CA ASP A 151 -3.12 6.14 15.02
C ASP A 151 -1.73 5.67 14.57
N ILE A 152 -1.17 6.21 13.47
CA ILE A 152 0.13 5.80 12.91
C ILE A 152 1.18 6.92 12.85
N LYS A 153 0.80 8.20 13.00
CA LYS A 153 1.71 9.35 12.84
C LYS A 153 3.01 9.24 13.65
N ASN A 154 2.94 8.62 14.83
CA ASN A 154 4.09 8.42 15.74
C ASN A 154 4.63 6.97 15.77
N LYS A 155 4.21 6.11 14.83
CA LYS A 155 4.63 4.70 14.77
C LYS A 155 5.56 4.45 13.57
N HIS A 156 6.33 3.37 13.68
CA HIS A 156 7.06 2.78 12.57
C HIS A 156 6.09 1.87 11.80
N ILE A 157 5.83 2.17 10.53
CA ILE A 157 4.84 1.47 9.70
C ILE A 157 5.46 0.46 8.72
N GLY A 158 6.79 0.38 8.66
CA GLY A 158 7.47 -0.46 7.68
C GLY A 158 7.46 -1.96 7.97
N ASN A 159 7.42 -2.35 9.25
CA ASN A 159 7.42 -3.77 9.61
C ASN A 159 5.98 -4.30 9.66
N ARG A 160 5.60 -5.06 8.61
CA ARG A 160 4.27 -5.67 8.48
C ARG A 160 3.94 -6.66 9.59
N GLN A 161 4.94 -7.27 10.23
CA GLN A 161 4.73 -8.23 11.32
C GLN A 161 4.10 -7.57 12.55
N PHE A 162 4.36 -6.28 12.77
CA PHE A 162 3.86 -5.53 13.92
C PHE A 162 2.47 -4.91 13.70
N TYR A 163 1.86 -5.09 12.53
CA TYR A 163 0.51 -4.57 12.31
C TYR A 163 -0.51 -5.23 13.25
N LYS A 164 -0.33 -6.51 13.56
CA LYS A 164 -1.17 -7.24 14.53
C LYS A 164 -1.00 -6.75 15.97
N ASP A 165 0.10 -6.07 16.28
CA ASP A 165 0.36 -5.58 17.64
C ASP A 165 -0.51 -4.35 17.96
N PHE A 166 -0.96 -3.61 16.95
CA PHE A 166 -1.76 -2.41 17.13
C PHE A 166 -3.14 -2.47 16.46
N ALA A 167 -3.41 -3.40 15.55
CA ALA A 167 -4.68 -3.56 14.87
C ALA A 167 -5.28 -4.96 15.12
N ASN A 168 -6.39 -5.01 15.85
CA ASN A 168 -7.02 -6.26 16.28
C ASN A 168 -8.31 -6.59 15.51
N HIS A 169 -8.87 -5.62 14.78
CA HIS A 169 -10.11 -5.82 14.02
C HIS A 169 -9.80 -6.31 12.61
N ILE A 170 -10.37 -7.45 12.21
CA ILE A 170 -10.17 -8.03 10.87
C ILE A 170 -11.37 -7.71 9.98
N ILE A 171 -11.09 -7.11 8.82
CA ILE A 171 -12.02 -6.81 7.74
C ILE A 171 -11.81 -7.85 6.65
N LYS A 172 -12.78 -8.75 6.49
CA LYS A 172 -12.82 -9.67 5.35
C LYS A 172 -13.39 -8.94 4.13
N PRO A 173 -12.65 -8.75 3.03
CA PRO A 173 -13.19 -8.06 1.86
C PRO A 173 -14.33 -8.88 1.23
N ASN A 174 -15.38 -8.19 0.80
CA ASN A 174 -16.50 -8.81 0.07
C ASN A 174 -16.19 -8.77 -1.43
N GLY A 175 -16.58 -9.81 -2.19
CA GLY A 175 -16.59 -9.76 -3.65
C GLY A 175 -15.54 -10.59 -4.39
N TYR A 176 -14.98 -11.65 -3.80
CA TYR A 176 -14.23 -12.65 -4.57
C TYR A 176 -15.21 -13.69 -5.08
N ASN A 177 -15.63 -13.54 -6.34
CA ASN A 177 -16.46 -14.52 -7.02
C ASN A 177 -15.54 -15.64 -7.56
N THR A 178 -15.19 -16.60 -6.71
CA THR A 178 -14.85 -17.94 -7.18
C THR A 178 -16.17 -18.69 -7.15
N GLY A 179 -16.77 -18.91 -8.31
CA GLY A 179 -18.14 -19.41 -8.45
C GLY A 179 -18.47 -20.67 -7.66
#